data_AF-A0A379ABS8-F1
#
_entry.id   AF-A0A379ABS8-F1
#
_cell.length_a   1.000
_cell.length_b   1.000
_cell.length_c   1.000
_cell.angle_alpha   90.00
_cell.angle_beta   90.00
_cell.angle_gamma   90.00
#
_symmetry.space_group_name_H-M   'P 1'
#
loop_
_entity.id
_entity.type
_entity.pdbx_description
1 polymer ?
#
loop_
_entity_poly.entity_id
_entity_poly.type
_entity_poly.pdbx_seq_one_letter_code
_entity_poly.pdbx_strand_id
1 'polypeptide(L)'
;MSLIDQRRGLRRRPLWEFEIDTARQQLNLQFGTRDLNGFGVENAHLGLSAAGCLLQYVKDTQRTTLPHIRSLSMERQQDSIIMDAATRRNLEITQNLAGGTDNTLAAVLDKTVTPMGSRMLKRWLHMPLRDARIINQRQESIAELQNLSDVLQPVLRQVGDLERILARLALRTARPRDLARMRHAFQQLPELNQLLADVEAPQLQKLRTQMGEFTAFT
;
A
#
# COMPACT_ATOMS: atom_id res chain seq x y z
N MET A 1 -22.44 12.44 -22.32
CA MET A 1 -22.12 11.35 -21.36
C MET A 1 -21.27 10.22 -21.97
N SER A 2 -20.78 10.30 -23.22
CA SER A 2 -20.17 9.16 -23.95
C SER A 2 -18.65 8.95 -23.81
N LEU A 3 -17.92 9.88 -23.17
CA LEU A 3 -16.44 9.86 -23.16
C LEU A 3 -15.81 8.76 -22.29
N ILE A 4 -16.58 8.12 -21.42
CA ILE A 4 -16.05 7.13 -20.46
C ILE A 4 -16.72 5.75 -20.56
N ASP A 5 -17.81 5.61 -21.32
CA ASP A 5 -18.62 4.38 -21.38
C ASP A 5 -17.86 3.17 -21.94
N GLN A 6 -16.82 3.41 -22.74
CA GLN A 6 -15.97 2.36 -23.31
C GLN A 6 -14.83 1.93 -22.38
N ARG A 7 -14.67 2.54 -21.19
CA ARG A 7 -13.61 2.17 -20.25
C ARG A 7 -13.95 0.85 -19.55
N ARG A 8 -13.09 -0.16 -19.75
CA ARG A 8 -13.20 -1.44 -19.04
C ARG A 8 -13.20 -1.21 -17.52
N GLY A 9 -14.12 -1.88 -16.82
CA GLY A 9 -14.26 -1.76 -15.36
C GLY A 9 -15.17 -0.63 -14.88
N LEU A 10 -15.78 0.15 -15.78
CA LEU A 10 -16.77 1.16 -15.38
C LEU A 10 -18.00 0.49 -14.73
N ARG A 11 -18.45 1.04 -13.60
CA ARG A 11 -19.65 0.59 -12.88
C ARG A 11 -20.48 1.81 -12.50
N ARG A 12 -21.65 1.95 -13.12
CA ARG A 12 -22.63 2.97 -12.73
C ARG A 12 -23.24 2.58 -11.39
N ARG A 13 -23.26 3.53 -10.45
CA ARG A 13 -23.85 3.36 -9.12
C ARG A 13 -24.93 4.42 -8.91
N PRO A 14 -26.01 4.11 -8.18
CA PRO A 14 -27.06 5.07 -7.92
C PRO A 14 -26.58 6.16 -6.96
N LEU A 15 -27.16 7.36 -7.06
CA LEU A 15 -26.72 8.55 -6.31
C LEU A 15 -26.83 8.37 -4.79
N TRP A 16 -27.80 7.59 -4.31
CA TRP A 16 -28.03 7.36 -2.89
C TRP A 16 -26.87 6.63 -2.20
N GLU A 17 -26.04 5.89 -2.94
CA GLU A 17 -24.84 5.26 -2.36
C GLU A 17 -23.73 6.26 -2.01
N PHE A 18 -23.83 7.49 -2.54
CA PHE A 18 -22.89 8.59 -2.27
C PHE A 18 -23.41 9.57 -1.22
N GLU A 19 -24.51 9.25 -0.54
CA GLU A 19 -25.07 10.07 0.53
C GLU A 19 -24.08 10.14 1.73
N ILE A 20 -23.86 11.35 2.24
CA ILE A 20 -22.77 11.66 3.18
C ILE A 20 -23.03 11.11 4.58
N ASP A 21 -24.26 11.17 5.08
CA ASP A 21 -24.60 10.71 6.42
C ASP A 21 -24.48 9.18 6.49
N THR A 22 -24.94 8.49 5.46
CA THR A 22 -24.78 7.05 5.25
C THR A 22 -23.30 6.68 5.15
N ALA A 23 -22.51 7.43 4.37
CA ALA A 23 -21.08 7.20 4.25
C ALA A 23 -20.37 7.32 5.62
N ARG A 24 -20.64 8.40 6.37
CA ARG A 24 -20.08 8.62 7.71
C ARG A 24 -20.47 7.50 8.67
N GLN A 25 -21.74 7.12 8.70
CA GLN A 25 -22.23 6.02 9.54
C GLN A 25 -21.51 4.70 9.21
N GLN A 26 -21.38 4.35 7.94
CA GLN A 26 -20.75 3.10 7.51
C GLN A 26 -19.24 3.09 7.77
N LEU A 27 -18.55 4.22 7.58
CA LEU A 27 -17.12 4.36 7.86
C LEU A 27 -16.82 4.30 9.36
N ASN A 28 -17.58 5.03 10.19
CA ASN A 28 -17.47 4.97 11.65
C ASN A 28 -17.71 3.56 12.17
N LEU A 29 -18.74 2.87 11.66
CA LEU A 29 -19.02 1.48 12.00
C LEU A 29 -17.87 0.54 11.60
N GLN A 30 -17.31 0.72 10.40
CA GLN A 30 -16.18 -0.09 9.92
C GLN A 30 -14.91 0.11 10.77
N PHE A 31 -14.65 1.34 11.22
CA PHE A 31 -13.45 1.67 11.98
C PHE A 31 -13.63 1.59 13.51
N GLY A 32 -14.86 1.36 13.99
CA GLY A 32 -15.15 1.34 15.43
C GLY A 32 -14.93 2.70 16.10
N THR A 33 -15.22 3.79 15.38
CA THR A 33 -14.99 5.18 15.83
C THR A 33 -16.30 5.95 15.96
N ARG A 34 -16.30 7.02 16.77
CA ARG A 34 -17.46 7.92 16.92
C ARG A 34 -17.51 8.98 15.82
N ASP A 35 -16.34 9.43 15.39
CA ASP A 35 -16.13 10.39 14.33
C ASP A 35 -14.84 10.05 13.56
N LEU A 36 -14.61 10.74 12.44
CA LEU A 36 -13.45 10.52 11.57
C LEU A 36 -12.37 11.59 11.76
N ASN A 37 -12.40 12.34 12.86
CA ASN A 37 -11.40 13.39 13.15
C ASN A 37 -10.00 12.79 13.32
N GLY A 38 -9.90 11.63 13.98
CA GLY A 38 -8.63 10.91 14.15
C GLY A 38 -7.96 10.46 12.84
N PHE A 39 -8.73 10.39 11.75
CA PHE A 39 -8.23 10.09 10.40
C PHE A 39 -7.95 11.36 9.58
N GLY A 40 -8.30 12.54 10.09
CA GLY A 40 -8.09 13.82 9.42
C GLY A 40 -8.95 14.02 8.16
N VAL A 41 -10.09 13.32 8.05
CA VAL A 41 -10.96 13.29 6.85
C VAL A 41 -12.38 13.82 7.11
N GLU A 42 -12.71 14.19 8.35
CA GLU A 42 -14.07 14.57 8.76
C GLU A 42 -14.69 15.66 7.85
N ASN A 43 -13.88 16.63 7.44
CA ASN A 43 -14.29 17.76 6.60
C ASN A 43 -14.25 17.47 5.09
N ALA A 44 -13.78 16.29 4.67
CA ALA A 44 -13.60 15.93 3.27
C ALA A 44 -14.89 15.30 2.68
N HIS A 45 -16.01 16.01 2.73
CA HIS A 45 -17.36 15.47 2.42
C HIS A 45 -17.43 14.71 1.09
N LEU A 46 -16.92 15.27 -0.01
CA LEU A 46 -16.92 14.60 -1.31
C LEU A 46 -16.09 13.30 -1.32
N GLY A 47 -14.95 13.31 -0.62
CA GLY A 47 -14.12 12.13 -0.45
C GLY A 47 -14.81 11.06 0.41
N LEU A 48 -15.51 11.48 1.47
CA LEU A 48 -16.29 10.60 2.34
C LEU A 48 -17.45 9.95 1.58
N SER A 49 -18.21 10.71 0.80
CA SER A 49 -19.28 10.17 -0.07
C SER A 49 -18.76 9.08 -1.01
N ALA A 50 -17.62 9.30 -1.67
CA ALA A 50 -17.00 8.31 -2.53
C ALA A 50 -16.49 7.07 -1.75
N ALA A 51 -15.86 7.30 -0.59
CA ALA A 51 -15.38 6.23 0.28
C ALA A 51 -16.53 5.38 0.84
N GLY A 52 -17.67 6.00 1.15
CA GLY A 52 -18.91 5.33 1.58
C GLY A 52 -19.45 4.39 0.51
N CYS A 53 -19.60 4.87 -0.73
CA CYS A 53 -20.02 4.02 -1.86
C CYS A 53 -19.04 2.86 -2.08
N LEU A 54 -17.73 3.13 -2.06
CA LEU A 54 -16.71 2.09 -2.21
C LEU A 54 -16.80 1.03 -1.09
N LEU A 55 -16.95 1.46 0.16
CA LEU A 55 -17.06 0.55 1.31
C LEU A 55 -18.32 -0.31 1.22
N GLN A 56 -19.47 0.26 0.84
CA GLN A 56 -20.70 -0.49 0.62
C GLN A 56 -20.49 -1.57 -0.46
N TYR A 57 -19.90 -1.21 -1.60
CA TYR A 57 -19.59 -2.15 -2.67
C TYR A 57 -18.65 -3.30 -2.22
N VAL A 58 -17.60 -2.98 -1.45
CA VAL A 58 -16.69 -4.01 -0.92
C VAL A 58 -17.42 -4.93 0.06
N LYS A 59 -18.26 -4.39 0.96
CA LYS A 59 -19.07 -5.20 1.88
C LYS A 59 -20.02 -6.12 1.12
N ASP A 60 -20.71 -5.61 0.10
CA ASP A 60 -21.68 -6.38 -0.70
C ASP A 60 -21.03 -7.51 -1.50
N THR A 61 -19.81 -7.28 -2.01
CA THR A 61 -19.08 -8.26 -2.82
C THR A 61 -18.38 -9.33 -1.98
N GLN A 62 -17.84 -8.96 -0.81
CA GLN A 62 -17.14 -9.90 0.06
C GLN A 62 -18.07 -10.62 1.04
N ARG A 63 -19.22 -10.01 1.41
CA ARG A 63 -20.23 -10.53 2.34
C ARG A 63 -19.68 -11.08 3.66
N THR A 64 -18.55 -10.53 4.09
CA THR A 64 -17.81 -10.92 5.29
C THR A 64 -17.28 -9.67 5.97
N THR A 65 -16.94 -9.78 7.25
CA THR A 65 -16.25 -8.70 7.96
C THR A 65 -14.92 -8.37 7.27
N LEU A 66 -14.53 -7.11 7.24
CA LEU A 66 -13.32 -6.62 6.57
C LEU A 66 -12.28 -6.11 7.60
N PRO A 67 -11.74 -6.95 8.50
CA PRO A 67 -10.94 -6.48 9.64
C PRO A 67 -9.58 -5.88 9.23
N HIS A 68 -9.15 -6.08 7.98
CA HIS A 68 -7.91 -5.52 7.46
C HIS A 68 -8.06 -4.05 7.02
N ILE A 69 -9.29 -3.58 6.76
CA ILE A 69 -9.58 -2.17 6.42
C ILE A 69 -9.82 -1.42 7.73
N ARG A 70 -8.73 -0.90 8.31
CA ARG A 70 -8.71 -0.33 9.67
C ARG A 70 -8.48 1.18 9.74
N SER A 71 -8.21 1.82 8.62
CA SER A 71 -7.85 3.24 8.56
C SER A 71 -8.27 3.86 7.24
N LEU A 72 -8.45 5.18 7.27
CA LEU A 72 -8.64 6.04 6.10
C LEU A 72 -7.66 7.21 6.19
N SER A 73 -7.17 7.70 5.06
CA SER A 73 -6.27 8.86 5.00
C SER A 73 -6.62 9.72 3.80
N MET A 74 -6.65 11.04 3.99
CA MET A 74 -6.80 11.99 2.90
C MET A 74 -5.46 12.23 2.21
N GLU A 75 -5.37 11.96 0.92
CA GLU A 75 -4.23 12.42 0.11
C GLU A 75 -4.44 13.89 -0.24
N ARG A 76 -3.53 14.77 0.23
CA ARG A 76 -3.61 16.21 -0.07
C ARG A 76 -2.68 16.56 -1.22
N GLN A 77 -3.13 17.49 -2.06
CA GLN A 77 -2.36 18.01 -3.19
C GLN A 77 -0.98 18.57 -2.79
N GLN A 78 -0.87 19.14 -1.60
CA GLN A 78 0.37 19.72 -1.10
C GLN A 78 1.39 18.68 -0.60
N ASP A 79 0.99 17.42 -0.38
CA ASP A 79 1.86 16.39 0.19
C ASP A 79 2.72 15.71 -0.89
N SER A 80 2.34 15.85 -2.15
CA SER A 80 2.99 15.21 -3.29
C SER A 80 3.16 16.14 -4.49
N ILE A 81 4.08 15.80 -5.39
CA ILE A 81 4.22 16.49 -6.67
C ILE A 81 3.07 16.04 -7.58
N ILE A 82 2.20 16.98 -7.95
CA ILE A 82 1.12 16.72 -8.90
C ILE A 82 1.72 16.60 -10.30
N MET A 83 1.49 15.44 -10.92
CA MET A 83 1.81 15.20 -12.32
C MET A 83 0.50 14.98 -13.08
N ASP A 84 0.28 15.79 -14.11
CA ASP A 84 -0.84 15.61 -15.02
C ASP A 84 -0.71 14.32 -15.86
N ALA A 85 -1.77 13.95 -16.57
CA ALA A 85 -1.79 12.73 -17.36
C ALA A 85 -0.73 12.74 -18.48
N ALA A 86 -0.47 13.90 -19.09
CA ALA A 86 0.51 14.05 -20.15
C ALA A 86 1.94 13.84 -19.62
N THR A 87 2.30 14.44 -18.48
CA THR A 87 3.58 14.26 -17.80
C THR A 87 3.80 12.80 -17.44
N ARG A 88 2.82 12.13 -16.83
CA ARG A 88 2.95 10.69 -16.47
C ARG A 88 3.17 9.80 -17.70
N ARG A 89 2.49 10.10 -18.81
CA ARG A 89 2.62 9.37 -20.07
C ARG A 89 3.97 9.64 -20.74
N ASN A 90 4.42 10.88 -20.78
CA ASN A 90 5.66 11.29 -21.45
C ASN A 90 6.91 10.89 -20.68
N LEU A 91 6.84 10.80 -19.34
CA LEU A 91 7.92 10.30 -18.50
C LEU A 91 8.00 8.76 -18.47
N GLU A 92 7.05 8.06 -19.10
CA GLU A 92 7.01 6.60 -19.20
C GLU A 92 7.26 5.90 -17.85
N ILE A 93 6.61 6.36 -16.77
CA ILE A 93 6.94 5.97 -15.39
C ILE A 93 6.81 4.45 -15.19
N THR A 94 5.66 3.88 -15.55
CA THR A 94 5.40 2.43 -15.48
C THR A 94 4.87 1.84 -16.77
N GLN A 95 4.56 2.69 -17.76
CA GLN A 95 4.03 2.29 -19.05
C GLN A 95 4.65 3.18 -20.13
N ASN A 96 5.14 2.58 -21.19
CA ASN A 96 5.70 3.30 -22.33
C ASN A 96 4.60 3.85 -23.26
N LEU A 97 4.95 4.68 -24.23
CA LEU A 97 4.02 5.35 -25.14
C LEU A 97 3.21 4.36 -26.01
N ALA A 98 3.77 3.18 -26.27
CA ALA A 98 3.11 2.08 -27.00
C ALA A 98 2.18 1.24 -26.11
N GLY A 99 2.14 1.50 -24.80
CA GLY A 99 1.29 0.80 -23.84
C GLY A 99 1.94 -0.43 -23.18
N GLY A 100 3.19 -0.76 -23.54
CA GLY A 100 3.98 -1.83 -22.92
C GLY A 100 4.67 -1.39 -21.61
N THR A 101 5.36 -2.33 -20.98
CA THR A 101 6.10 -2.09 -19.71
C THR A 101 7.61 -1.96 -19.90
N ASP A 102 8.11 -2.28 -21.09
CA ASP A 102 9.54 -2.24 -21.41
C ASP A 102 10.04 -0.80 -21.56
N ASN A 103 11.31 -0.58 -21.26
CA ASN A 103 12.00 0.72 -21.34
C ASN A 103 11.35 1.84 -20.52
N THR A 104 10.64 1.49 -19.45
CA THR A 104 10.05 2.45 -18.49
C THR A 104 11.01 2.77 -17.35
N LEU A 105 10.78 3.87 -16.65
CA LEU A 105 11.54 4.18 -15.42
C LEU A 105 11.46 3.03 -14.41
N ALA A 106 10.27 2.44 -14.24
CA ALA A 106 10.07 1.29 -13.39
C ALA A 106 10.84 0.06 -13.87
N ALA A 107 10.95 -0.21 -15.18
CA ALA A 107 11.73 -1.34 -15.69
C ALA A 107 13.23 -1.25 -15.33
N VAL A 108 13.76 -0.03 -15.25
CA VAL A 108 15.15 0.24 -14.84
C VAL A 108 15.30 0.09 -13.33
N LEU A 109 14.45 0.78 -12.54
CA LEU A 109 14.61 0.88 -11.09
C LEU A 109 14.07 -0.33 -10.30
N ASP A 110 13.07 -1.03 -10.81
CA ASP A 110 12.41 -2.13 -10.10
C ASP A 110 13.26 -3.41 -10.14
N LYS A 111 14.23 -3.48 -9.23
CA LYS A 111 14.99 -4.69 -8.89
C LYS A 111 14.55 -5.28 -7.55
N THR A 112 13.32 -4.97 -7.14
CA THR A 112 12.79 -5.46 -5.87
C THR A 112 12.63 -6.98 -5.88
N VAL A 113 12.89 -7.60 -4.72
CA VAL A 113 12.88 -9.06 -4.58
C VAL A 113 11.55 -9.63 -4.08
N THR A 114 10.58 -8.76 -3.77
CA THR A 114 9.23 -9.17 -3.35
C THR A 114 8.15 -8.47 -4.18
N PRO A 115 7.01 -9.14 -4.46
CA PRO A 115 5.91 -8.51 -5.20
C PRO A 115 5.31 -7.28 -4.50
N MET A 116 5.28 -7.26 -3.16
CA MET A 116 4.82 -6.10 -2.38
C MET A 116 5.79 -4.92 -2.47
N GLY A 117 7.10 -5.19 -2.53
CA GLY A 117 8.13 -4.18 -2.79
C GLY A 117 7.98 -3.52 -4.15
N SER A 118 7.81 -4.31 -5.22
CA SER A 118 7.58 -3.81 -6.59
C SER A 118 6.37 -2.88 -6.66
N ARG A 119 5.25 -3.29 -6.05
CA ARG A 119 4.03 -2.46 -5.99
C ARG A 119 4.25 -1.17 -5.20
N MET A 120 4.98 -1.24 -4.08
CA MET A 120 5.31 -0.06 -3.27
C MET A 120 6.19 0.93 -4.04
N LEU A 121 7.24 0.46 -4.70
CA LEU A 121 8.12 1.31 -5.51
C LEU A 121 7.34 2.02 -6.62
N LYS A 122 6.51 1.30 -7.37
CA LYS A 122 5.67 1.88 -8.44
C LYS A 122 4.70 2.94 -7.89
N ARG A 123 4.13 2.74 -6.70
CA ARG A 123 3.34 3.78 -6.02
C ARG A 123 4.17 5.02 -5.70
N TRP A 124 5.39 4.86 -5.19
CA TRP A 124 6.28 5.99 -4.88
C TRP A 124 6.68 6.77 -6.13
N LEU A 125 7.01 6.09 -7.23
CA LEU A 125 7.34 6.74 -8.50
C LEU A 125 6.17 7.59 -9.03
N HIS A 126 4.94 7.16 -8.78
CA HIS A 126 3.73 7.90 -9.18
C HIS A 126 3.30 8.99 -8.20
N MET A 127 3.83 8.99 -6.98
CA MET A 127 3.49 9.97 -5.93
C MET A 127 4.77 10.46 -5.24
N PRO A 128 5.58 11.29 -5.92
CA PRO A 128 6.78 11.86 -5.32
C PRO A 128 6.41 12.73 -4.11
N LEU A 129 7.12 12.55 -3.01
CA LEU A 129 6.88 13.26 -1.76
C LEU A 129 7.36 14.71 -1.81
N ARG A 130 6.76 15.58 -0.99
CA ARG A 130 7.23 16.97 -0.77
C ARG A 130 7.82 17.21 0.62
N ASP A 131 7.56 16.35 1.59
CA ASP A 131 8.14 16.48 2.94
C ASP A 131 9.64 16.13 2.92
N ALA A 132 10.50 17.15 3.00
CA ALA A 132 11.95 17.01 3.00
C ALA A 132 12.46 16.08 4.11
N ARG A 133 11.78 16.02 5.27
CA ARG A 133 12.20 15.14 6.37
C ARG A 133 12.06 13.68 5.98
N ILE A 134 10.94 13.31 5.35
CA ILE A 134 10.71 11.93 4.90
C ILE A 134 11.69 11.58 3.77
N ILE A 135 11.98 12.53 2.89
CA ILE A 135 12.95 12.33 1.80
C ILE A 135 14.34 12.08 2.38
N ASN A 136 14.81 12.91 3.31
CA ASN A 136 16.12 12.75 3.96
C ASN A 136 16.22 11.42 4.71
N GLN A 137 15.19 11.04 5.47
CA GLN A 137 15.13 9.74 6.14
C GLN A 137 15.26 8.55 5.17
N ARG A 138 14.65 8.65 3.98
CA ARG A 138 14.81 7.64 2.92
C ARG A 138 16.23 7.63 2.35
N GLN A 139 16.83 8.80 2.14
CA GLN A 139 18.19 8.91 1.63
C GLN A 139 19.21 8.35 2.62
N GLU A 140 19.08 8.66 3.91
CA GLU A 140 19.88 8.08 5.01
C GLU A 140 19.74 6.55 5.03
N SER A 141 18.50 6.05 4.97
CA SER A 141 18.23 4.60 4.92
C SER A 141 18.88 3.94 3.70
N ILE A 142 18.86 4.59 2.54
CA ILE A 142 19.50 4.08 1.32
C ILE A 142 21.02 4.03 1.51
N ALA A 143 21.62 5.11 2.01
CA ALA A 143 23.07 5.20 2.20
C ALA A 143 23.58 4.09 3.12
N GLU A 144 22.89 3.83 4.23
CA GLU A 144 23.28 2.80 5.18
C GLU A 144 23.09 1.37 4.63
N LEU A 145 22.01 1.13 3.88
CA LEU A 145 21.73 -0.19 3.30
C LEU A 145 22.61 -0.55 2.09
N GLN A 146 23.41 0.37 1.54
CA GLN A 146 24.23 0.11 0.35
C GLN A 146 25.15 -1.10 0.51
N ASN A 147 25.77 -1.26 1.68
CA ASN A 147 26.70 -2.37 1.95
C ASN A 147 25.98 -3.66 2.41
N LEU A 148 24.68 -3.58 2.71
CA LEU A 148 23.88 -4.71 3.20
C LEU A 148 22.94 -5.29 2.13
N SER A 149 22.84 -4.67 0.95
CA SER A 149 21.88 -5.07 -0.08
C SER A 149 22.01 -6.53 -0.50
N ASP A 150 23.25 -6.99 -0.67
CA ASP A 150 23.54 -8.31 -1.23
C ASP A 150 23.19 -9.45 -0.25
N VAL A 151 23.28 -9.17 1.05
CA VAL A 151 22.91 -10.11 2.11
C VAL A 151 21.42 -10.01 2.46
N LEU A 152 20.82 -8.82 2.41
CA LEU A 152 19.40 -8.63 2.72
C LEU A 152 18.47 -9.15 1.62
N GLN A 153 18.83 -8.96 0.34
CA GLN A 153 17.95 -9.31 -0.77
C GLN A 153 17.57 -10.81 -0.82
N PRO A 154 18.51 -11.77 -0.65
CA PRO A 154 18.18 -13.19 -0.60
C PRO A 154 17.15 -13.53 0.49
N VAL A 155 17.31 -12.95 1.69
CA VAL A 155 16.43 -13.19 2.84
C VAL A 155 15.05 -12.54 2.62
N LEU A 156 15.02 -11.28 2.17
CA LEU A 156 13.77 -10.59 1.83
C LEU A 156 12.99 -11.31 0.73
N ARG A 157 13.67 -11.93 -0.24
CA ARG A 157 13.01 -12.73 -1.29
C ARG A 157 12.17 -13.87 -0.72
N GLN A 158 12.63 -14.48 0.36
CA GLN A 158 11.93 -15.59 1.03
C GLN A 158 10.65 -15.15 1.74
N VAL A 159 10.54 -13.87 2.14
CA VAL A 159 9.30 -13.31 2.73
C VAL A 159 8.15 -13.33 1.73
N GLY A 160 8.42 -13.10 0.44
CA GLY A 160 7.42 -13.17 -0.63
C GLY A 160 6.33 -12.09 -0.52
N ASP A 161 5.09 -12.45 -0.90
CA ASP A 161 3.93 -11.54 -0.92
C ASP A 161 3.06 -11.69 0.34
N LEU A 162 3.64 -11.36 1.50
CA LEU A 162 2.96 -11.44 2.80
C LEU A 162 1.74 -10.50 2.87
N GLU A 163 1.80 -9.33 2.23
CA GLU A 163 0.70 -8.36 2.14
C GLU A 163 -0.59 -9.02 1.61
N ARG A 164 -0.52 -9.71 0.46
CA ARG A 164 -1.71 -10.36 -0.11
C ARG A 164 -2.14 -11.61 0.66
N ILE A 165 -1.21 -12.32 1.29
CA ILE A 165 -1.56 -13.46 2.15
C ILE A 165 -2.37 -12.97 3.35
N LEU A 166 -1.95 -11.89 4.01
CA LEU A 166 -2.67 -11.31 5.14
C LEU A 166 -4.07 -10.81 4.75
N ALA A 167 -4.23 -10.26 3.54
CA ALA A 167 -5.55 -9.90 3.02
C ALA A 167 -6.48 -11.12 2.89
N ARG A 168 -5.98 -12.24 2.36
CA ARG A 168 -6.75 -13.50 2.29
C ARG A 168 -7.04 -14.09 3.67
N LEU A 169 -6.09 -13.99 4.60
CA LEU A 169 -6.29 -14.41 5.99
C LEU A 169 -7.43 -13.61 6.64
N ALA A 170 -7.41 -12.28 6.48
CA ALA A 170 -8.45 -11.40 7.01
C ALA A 170 -9.85 -11.68 6.43
N LEU A 171 -9.91 -12.11 5.17
CA LEU A 171 -11.15 -12.55 4.50
C LEU A 171 -11.51 -14.02 4.77
N ARG A 172 -10.73 -14.74 5.59
CA ARG A 172 -10.89 -16.19 5.84
C ARG A 172 -10.89 -17.04 4.57
N THR A 173 -10.15 -16.62 3.54
CA THR A 173 -9.99 -17.31 2.25
C THR A 173 -8.56 -17.80 1.99
N ALA A 174 -7.67 -17.67 3.00
CA ALA A 174 -6.30 -18.18 2.92
C ALA A 174 -6.30 -19.71 2.77
N ARG A 175 -5.51 -20.20 1.80
CA ARG A 175 -5.32 -21.64 1.57
C ARG A 175 -4.20 -22.21 2.46
N PRO A 176 -4.10 -23.54 2.66
CA PRO A 176 -3.01 -24.13 3.45
C PRO A 176 -1.60 -23.70 2.97
N ARG A 177 -1.40 -23.55 1.66
CA ARG A 177 -0.14 -23.05 1.09
C ARG A 177 0.14 -21.58 1.44
N ASP A 178 -0.89 -20.75 1.62
CA ASP A 178 -0.72 -19.37 2.06
C ASP A 178 -0.20 -19.32 3.51
N LEU A 179 -0.75 -20.17 4.39
CA LEU A 179 -0.29 -20.27 5.79
C LEU A 179 1.14 -20.83 5.87
N ALA A 180 1.48 -21.82 5.04
CA ALA A 180 2.84 -22.33 4.96
C ALA A 180 3.85 -21.25 4.50
N ARG A 181 3.47 -20.42 3.52
CA ARG A 181 4.30 -19.27 3.08
C ARG A 181 4.39 -18.18 4.15
N MET A 182 3.32 -17.92 4.90
CA MET A 182 3.35 -17.00 6.04
C MET A 182 4.33 -17.49 7.11
N ARG A 183 4.27 -18.78 7.48
CA ARG A 183 5.23 -19.39 8.40
C ARG A 183 6.66 -19.25 7.87
N HIS A 184 6.89 -19.56 6.60
CA HIS A 184 8.21 -19.41 5.96
C HIS A 184 8.72 -17.97 6.03
N ALA A 185 7.85 -16.99 5.79
CA ALA A 185 8.18 -15.58 5.92
C ALA A 185 8.57 -15.19 7.36
N PHE A 186 7.84 -15.68 8.37
CA PHE A 186 8.17 -15.43 9.78
C PHE A 186 9.52 -16.03 10.20
N GLN A 187 9.90 -17.18 9.63
CA GLN A 187 11.20 -17.80 9.88
C GLN A 187 12.38 -16.94 9.40
N GLN A 188 12.16 -15.96 8.51
CA GLN A 188 13.21 -15.05 8.02
C GLN A 188 13.41 -13.83 8.94
N LEU A 189 12.46 -13.53 9.82
CA LEU A 189 12.50 -12.32 10.65
C LEU A 189 13.67 -12.29 11.64
N PRO A 190 14.07 -13.40 12.30
CA PRO A 190 15.25 -13.39 13.16
C PRO A 190 16.53 -13.01 12.40
N GLU A 191 16.74 -13.58 11.22
CA GLU A 191 17.90 -13.28 10.36
C GLU A 191 17.87 -11.82 9.88
N LEU A 192 16.71 -11.31 9.44
CA LEU A 192 16.56 -9.89 9.07
C LEU A 192 16.86 -8.96 10.24
N ASN A 193 16.42 -9.30 11.45
CA ASN A 193 16.71 -8.52 12.65
C ASN A 193 18.20 -8.52 13.00
N GLN A 194 18.90 -9.64 12.77
CA GLN A 194 20.35 -9.74 12.96
C GLN A 194 21.12 -8.92 11.90
N LEU A 195 20.75 -9.03 10.63
CA LEU A 195 21.40 -8.26 9.55
C LEU A 195 21.19 -6.74 9.70
N LEU A 196 20.10 -6.33 10.37
CA LEU A 196 19.78 -4.95 10.69
C LEU A 196 20.09 -4.60 12.16
N ALA A 197 20.97 -5.37 12.81
CA ALA A 197 21.30 -5.16 14.22
C ALA A 197 21.98 -3.80 14.45
N ASP A 198 22.96 -3.51 13.59
CA ASP A 198 23.91 -2.39 13.74
C ASP A 198 23.50 -1.13 12.96
N VAL A 199 22.27 -1.11 12.42
CA VAL A 199 21.80 0.08 11.69
C VAL A 199 21.46 1.23 12.65
N GLU A 200 21.95 2.42 12.34
CA GLU A 200 21.81 3.63 13.14
C GLU A 200 20.71 4.56 12.61
N ALA A 201 20.36 4.49 11.31
CA ALA A 201 19.34 5.37 10.76
C ALA A 201 17.99 5.19 11.50
N PRO A 202 17.40 6.26 12.07
CA PRO A 202 16.20 6.17 12.89
C PRO A 202 15.02 5.50 12.16
N GLN A 203 14.91 5.72 10.85
CA GLN A 203 13.88 5.13 10.02
C GLN A 203 14.06 3.61 9.85
N LEU A 204 15.30 3.11 9.75
CA LEU A 204 15.56 1.67 9.67
C LEU A 204 15.30 0.97 11.00
N GLN A 205 15.71 1.58 12.12
CA GLN A 205 15.39 1.07 13.46
C GLN A 205 13.87 0.98 13.70
N LYS A 206 13.13 1.99 13.24
CA LYS A 206 11.66 1.97 13.27
C LYS A 206 11.09 0.85 12.39
N LEU A 207 11.58 0.70 11.16
CA LEU A 207 11.13 -0.39 10.26
C LEU A 207 11.43 -1.77 10.82
N ARG A 208 12.60 -1.94 11.45
CA ARG A 208 12.98 -3.17 12.17
C ARG A 208 12.03 -3.47 13.31
N THR A 209 11.73 -2.49 14.16
CA THR A 209 10.75 -2.65 15.24
C THR A 209 9.36 -3.00 14.70
N GLN A 210 8.94 -2.38 13.59
CA GLN A 210 7.64 -2.63 12.96
C GLN A 210 7.54 -3.99 12.29
N MET A 211 8.65 -4.58 11.83
CA MET A 211 8.63 -5.92 11.22
C MET A 211 8.31 -7.01 12.25
N GLY A 212 8.67 -6.80 13.51
CA GLY A 212 8.47 -7.75 14.60
C GLY A 212 9.28 -9.05 14.44
N GLU A 213 8.93 -10.06 15.25
CA GLU A 213 9.60 -11.38 15.23
C GLU A 213 8.59 -12.55 15.23
N PHE A 214 7.37 -12.35 15.76
CA PHE A 214 6.27 -13.34 15.78
C PHE A 214 6.69 -14.75 16.25
N THR A 215 7.49 -14.84 17.31
CA THR A 215 8.08 -16.09 17.85
C THR A 215 7.09 -17.08 18.49
N ALA A 216 5.83 -16.68 18.69
CA ALA A 216 4.81 -17.46 19.41
C ALA A 216 4.24 -18.69 18.65
N PHE A 217 4.89 -19.16 17.58
CA PHE A 217 4.42 -20.28 16.75
C PHE A 217 5.43 -21.43 16.63
N THR A 218 6.39 -21.49 17.56
CA THR A 218 7.31 -22.63 17.70
C THR A 218 6.70 -23.71 18.59
#